data_AF-A0A958ZIY1-F1
#
_entry.id   AF-A0A958ZIY1-F1
#
_cell.length_a   1.000
_cell.length_b   1.000
_cell.length_c   1.000
_cell.angle_alpha   90.00
_cell.angle_beta   90.00
_cell.angle_gamma   90.00
#
_symmetry.space_group_name_H-M   'P 1'
#
loop_
_entity.id
_entity.type
_entity.pdbx_description
1 polymer ?
#
loop_
_entity_poly.entity_id
_entity_poly.type
_entity_poly.pdbx_seq_one_letter_code
_entity_poly.pdbx_strand_id
1 'polypeptide(L)' 'GFTIVDVYKIPQSHYGMPSYMFAKDQENNEFYLNVDSFQNGWNGWGYIELGDKFAIKYERLSLREATKAKEIIPIDKYRK' A
#
# COMPACT_ATOMS: atom_id res chain seq x y z
N GLY A 1 9.66 7.11 10.97
CA GLY A 1 9.82 5.64 11.03
C GLY A 1 9.02 5.00 9.93
N PHE A 2 8.90 3.69 9.91
CA PHE A 2 7.96 2.97 9.04
C PHE A 2 6.69 2.62 9.82
N THR A 3 5.56 2.64 9.13
CA THR A 3 4.27 2.16 9.65
C THR A 3 3.87 0.91 8.87
N ILE A 4 3.39 -0.12 9.59
CA ILE A 4 2.93 -1.37 8.98
C ILE A 4 1.46 -1.21 8.63
N VAL A 5 1.13 -1.50 7.38
CA VAL A 5 -0.24 -1.39 6.86
C VAL A 5 -0.64 -2.64 6.10
N ASP A 6 -1.93 -2.94 6.11
CA ASP A 6 -2.53 -4.08 5.44
C ASP A 6 -3.42 -3.61 4.29
N VAL A 7 -3.26 -4.16 3.10
CA VAL A 7 -4.12 -3.84 1.95
C VAL A 7 -5.55 -4.28 2.24
N TYR A 8 -6.49 -3.36 2.13
CA TYR A 8 -7.91 -3.67 2.31
C TYR A 8 -8.76 -3.39 1.06
N LYS A 9 -8.22 -2.65 0.08
CA LYS A 9 -8.94 -2.35 -1.17
C LYS A 9 -7.99 -2.19 -2.34
N ILE A 10 -8.21 -3.00 -3.38
CA ILE A 10 -7.59 -2.86 -4.69
C ILE A 10 -8.72 -2.50 -5.67
N PRO A 11 -8.73 -1.28 -6.25
CA PRO A 11 -9.71 -0.89 -7.25
C PRO A 11 -9.69 -1.82 -8.46
N GLN A 12 -10.88 -2.16 -8.98
CA GLN A 12 -10.97 -2.81 -10.29
C GLN A 12 -10.63 -1.78 -11.37
N SER A 13 -9.71 -2.12 -12.27
CA SER A 13 -9.47 -1.35 -13.49
C SER A 13 -10.15 -2.05 -14.67
N HIS A 14 -10.87 -1.29 -15.50
CA HIS A 14 -11.46 -1.81 -16.73
C HIS A 14 -10.40 -2.17 -17.79
N TYR A 15 -9.18 -1.62 -17.67
CA TYR A 15 -8.05 -1.91 -18.54
C TYR A 15 -6.77 -1.98 -17.72
N GLY A 16 -6.17 -3.17 -17.65
CA GLY A 16 -4.88 -3.38 -17.00
C GLY A 16 -4.93 -3.38 -15.47
N MET A 17 -3.75 -3.21 -14.88
CA MET A 17 -3.53 -3.29 -13.44
C MET A 17 -3.71 -1.92 -12.78
N PRO A 18 -4.42 -1.82 -11.65
CA PRO A 18 -4.64 -0.53 -10.99
C PRO A 18 -3.30 0.06 -10.54
N SER A 19 -3.05 1.33 -10.83
CA SER A 19 -1.82 2.04 -10.41
C SER A 19 -1.79 2.40 -8.93
N TYR A 20 -2.88 2.13 -8.22
CA TYR A 20 -3.04 2.47 -6.81
C TYR A 20 -3.90 1.45 -6.07
N MET A 21 -3.76 1.43 -4.75
CA MET A 21 -4.58 0.66 -3.82
C MET A 21 -4.68 1.37 -2.48
N PHE A 22 -5.47 0.82 -1.56
CA PHE A 22 -5.59 1.34 -0.21
C PHE A 22 -5.22 0.29 0.84
N ALA A 23 -4.52 0.76 1.86
CA ALA A 23 -4.12 -0.02 3.01
C ALA A 23 -4.47 0.73 4.30
N LYS A 24 -4.48 0.02 5.43
CA LYS A 24 -4.74 0.62 6.73
C LYS A 24 -3.81 0.06 7.80
N ASP A 25 -3.48 0.88 8.80
CA ASP A 25 -2.76 0.41 9.99
C ASP A 25 -3.71 -0.19 11.04
N GLN A 26 -3.16 -0.56 12.20
CA GLN A 26 -3.92 -1.13 13.31
C GLN A 26 -4.87 -0.13 13.98
N GLU A 27 -4.66 1.17 13.80
CA GLU A 27 -5.51 2.24 14.32
C GLU A 27 -6.65 2.60 13.34
N ASN A 28 -6.77 1.88 12.22
CA ASN A 28 -7.67 2.17 11.10
C ASN A 28 -7.38 3.50 10.38
N ASN A 29 -6.17 4.03 10.47
CA ASN A 29 -5.77 5.12 9.59
C ASN A 29 -5.63 4.59 8.17
N GLU A 30 -6.24 5.27 7.20
CA GLU A 30 -6.22 4.86 5.80
C GLU A 30 -5.03 5.46 5.06
N PHE A 31 -4.46 4.67 4.14
CA PHE A 31 -3.32 5.05 3.33
C PHE A 31 -3.58 4.78 1.86
N TYR A 32 -3.27 5.77 1.03
CA TYR A 32 -3.26 5.66 -0.42
C TYR A 32 -1.87 5.21 -0.86
N LEU A 33 -1.81 4.06 -1.51
CA LEU A 33 -0.60 3.45 -2.01
C LEU A 33 -0.58 3.60 -3.53
N ASN A 34 0.52 4.12 -4.08
CA ASN A 34 0.70 4.28 -5.52
C ASN A 34 1.96 3.52 -5.97
N VAL A 35 1.89 2.91 -7.15
CA VAL A 35 2.99 2.12 -7.74
C VAL A 35 4.29 2.92 -7.89
N ASP A 36 4.23 4.23 -8.10
CA ASP A 36 5.42 5.09 -8.22
C ASP A 36 6.21 5.18 -6.90
N SER A 37 5.56 4.89 -5.77
CA SER A 37 6.18 4.84 -4.45
C SER A 37 6.57 3.43 -4.02
N PHE A 38 6.39 2.42 -4.89
CA PHE A 38 6.62 1.02 -4.59
C PHE A 38 8.01 0.55 -5.02
N GLN A 39 8.79 0.03 -4.07
CA GLN A 39 10.20 -0.28 -4.30
C GLN A 39 10.45 -1.38 -5.34
N ASN A 40 9.53 -2.35 -5.49
CA ASN A 40 9.68 -3.47 -6.43
C ASN A 40 9.06 -3.19 -7.81
N GLY A 41 8.58 -1.96 -8.05
CA GLY A 41 7.98 -1.53 -9.31
C GLY A 41 6.77 -2.36 -9.74
N TRP A 42 6.37 -2.19 -11.01
CA TRP A 42 5.18 -2.80 -11.59
C TRP A 42 5.14 -4.33 -11.51
N ASN A 43 6.30 -4.99 -11.63
CA ASN A 43 6.36 -6.45 -11.58
C ASN A 43 5.90 -6.98 -10.23
N GLY A 44 6.39 -6.40 -9.12
CA GLY A 44 5.93 -6.79 -7.79
C GLY A 44 4.50 -6.32 -7.51
N TRP A 45 4.13 -5.17 -8.05
CA TRP A 45 2.81 -4.56 -7.83
C TRP A 45 1.66 -5.46 -8.30
N GLY A 46 1.90 -6.23 -9.36
CA GLY A 46 0.88 -7.10 -9.93
C GLY A 46 0.51 -8.35 -9.17
N TYR A 47 1.32 -8.72 -8.18
CA TYR A 47 1.05 -9.88 -7.34
C TYR A 47 0.52 -9.49 -5.96
N ILE A 48 0.19 -8.21 -5.76
CA ILE A 48 -0.33 -7.72 -4.50
C ILE A 48 -1.80 -8.12 -4.35
N GLU A 49 -2.12 -8.66 -3.19
CA GLU A 49 -3.44 -9.16 -2.84
C GLU A 49 -3.99 -8.45 -1.60
N LEU A 50 -5.28 -8.61 -1.34
CA LEU A 50 -5.89 -8.15 -0.09
C LEU A 50 -5.26 -8.87 1.11
N GLY A 51 -4.95 -8.13 2.17
CA GLY A 51 -4.29 -8.62 3.37
C GLY A 51 -2.76 -8.54 3.32
N ASP A 52 -2.17 -8.20 2.18
CA ASP A 52 -0.73 -8.03 2.06
C ASP A 52 -0.24 -6.88 2.95
N LYS A 53 0.91 -7.11 3.57
CA LYS A 53 1.51 -6.16 4.50
C LYS A 53 2.61 -5.37 3.82
N PHE A 54 2.61 -4.07 4.08
CA PHE A 54 3.66 -3.15 3.63
C PHE A 54 4.20 -2.35 4.81
N ALA A 55 5.50 -2.09 4.77
CA ALA A 55 6.11 -1.04 5.56
C ALA A 55 6.09 0.25 4.73
N ILE A 56 5.44 1.30 5.23
CA ILE A 56 5.29 2.57 4.52
C ILE A 56 5.94 3.75 5.25
N LYS A 57 6.35 4.77 4.50
CA LYS A 57 6.63 6.11 5.04
C LYS A 57 5.62 7.12 4.52
N TYR A 58 5.28 8.10 5.34
CA TYR A 58 4.45 9.25 4.99
C TYR A 58 4.93 10.49 5.78
N GLU A 59 4.50 11.68 5.37
CA GLU A 59 4.91 12.94 6.05
C GLU A 59 4.02 13.27 7.23
N ARG A 60 2.72 13.36 6.99
CA ARG A 60 1.73 13.76 7.98
C ARG A 60 0.45 12.99 7.74
N LEU A 61 -0.11 12.48 8.83
CA LEU A 61 -1.39 11.79 8.81
C LEU A 61 -2.50 12.77 8.42
N SER A 62 -3.35 12.37 7.47
CA SER A 62 -4.59 13.07 7.14
C SER A 62 -5.75 12.53 7.98
N LEU A 63 -6.62 13.43 8.43
CA LEU A 63 -7.84 13.09 9.17
C LEU A 63 -9.10 13.11 8.28
N ARG A 64 -8.96 13.46 7.00
CA ARG A 64 -10.09 13.66 6.07
C ARG A 64 -10.10 12.67 4.90
N GLU A 65 -8.94 12.16 4.54
CA GLU A 65 -8.75 11.29 3.38
C GLU A 65 -7.60 10.33 3.65
N ALA A 66 -7.45 9.31 2.80
CA ALA A 66 -6.35 8.36 2.91
C ALA A 66 -4.99 9.07 2.75
N THR A 67 -4.09 8.86 3.71
CA THR A 67 -2.76 9.47 3.73
C THR A 67 -1.89 8.90 2.60
N LYS A 68 -1.32 9.77 1.76
CA LYS A 68 -0.43 9.32 0.68
C LYS A 68 0.87 8.75 1.24
N ALA A 69 1.16 7.50 0.91
CA ALA A 69 2.46 6.90 1.16
C ALA A 69 3.51 7.49 0.20
N LYS A 70 4.73 7.71 0.71
CA LYS A 70 5.90 8.18 -0.04
C LYS A 70 6.86 7.06 -0.43
N GLU A 71 6.87 6.00 0.37
CA GLU A 71 7.74 4.84 0.20
C GLU A 71 6.95 3.64 0.66
N ILE A 72 6.95 2.58 -0.13
CA ILE A 72 6.20 1.35 0.10
C ILE A 72 7.15 0.18 -0.10
N ILE A 73 7.40 -0.55 0.99
CA ILE A 73 8.30 -1.71 1.02
C ILE A 73 7.46 -2.96 1.29
N PRO A 74 7.49 -3.97 0.41
CA PRO A 74 6.81 -5.24 0.65
C PRO A 74 7.41 -5.95 1.85
N ILE A 75 6.54 -6.48 2.72
CA ILE A 75 6.95 -7.39 3.79
C ILE A 75 6.80 -8.80 3.22
N ASP A 76 7.92 -9.52 3.19
CA ASP A 76 8.04 -10.81 2.50
C ASP A 76 7.05 -11.84 3.08
N LYS A 77 6.13 -12.35 2.25
CA LYS A 77 5.08 -13.29 2.68
C LYS A 77 5.63 -14.66 3.13
N TYR A 78 6.87 -14.96 2.75
CA TYR A 78 7.44 -16.32 2.83
C TYR A 78 8.50 -16.51 3.93
N ARG A 79 8.80 -15.49 4.74
CA ARG A 79 9.60 -15.69 5.96
C ARG A 79 8.70 -16.14 7.11
N LYS A 80 8.49 -17.46 7.19
CA LYS A 80 8.06 -18.15 8.42
C LYS A 80 9.26 -18.45 9.30
#